data_AF-A0AAD6G9W2-F1
#
_entry.id   AF-A0AAD6G9W2-F1
#
_cell.length_a   1.000
_cell.length_b   1.000
_cell.length_c   1.000
_cell.angle_alpha   90.00
_cell.angle_beta   90.00
_cell.angle_gamma   90.00
#
_symmetry.space_group_name_H-M   'P 1'
#
loop_
_entity.id
_entity.type
_entity.pdbx_description
1 polymer ?
#
loop_
_entity_poly.entity_id
_entity_poly.type
_entity_poly.pdbx_seq_one_letter_code
_entity_poly.pdbx_strand_id
1 'polypeptide(L)'
;MPHHGSQLTKLVISTGKNAPISPSDLKVISEYCPNLRELEVTLRRTQGDSTEVECYHNIGGLSQLRNLTIKLDMTSIKLCSSNYGGTDAPAASKCVITTPDASFNEFDLKPCVRRSKFTPRGCLYRNGDIREILTNHAIDGNLAEEIFKTIQGGKRPGTEPLQSLDISCVGTVGLKKHHTSSIWRFPHQEVLSALKRPWRVTRLSECKLEVEDIGSSILVKANGPGNRPLPAWLEVPLRRIWPQKQEGSSWLADWHSLPLCMT
;
A
#
# COMPACT_ATOMS: atom_id res chain seq x y z
N MET A 1 26.22 -5.98 28.40
CA MET A 1 24.86 -6.53 28.57
C MET A 1 24.62 -7.48 27.42
N PRO A 2 24.34 -8.77 27.63
CA PRO A 2 24.02 -9.67 26.52
C PRO A 2 22.72 -9.16 25.86
N HIS A 3 22.79 -8.79 24.59
CA HIS A 3 21.63 -8.30 23.85
C HIS A 3 20.62 -9.45 23.71
N HIS A 4 19.44 -9.30 24.29
CA HIS A 4 18.36 -10.30 24.21
C HIS A 4 17.98 -10.69 22.76
N GLY A 5 18.30 -9.83 21.78
CA GLY A 5 18.03 -10.08 20.37
C GLY A 5 18.71 -11.34 19.81
N SER A 6 19.87 -11.76 20.33
CA SER A 6 20.56 -12.95 19.81
C SER A 6 19.81 -14.26 20.09
N GLN A 7 18.88 -14.28 21.05
CA GLN A 7 18.03 -15.44 21.33
C GLN A 7 16.63 -15.31 20.71
N LEU A 8 16.34 -14.18 20.07
CA LEU A 8 15.00 -13.85 19.61
C LEU A 8 14.72 -14.53 18.27
N THR A 9 13.74 -15.43 18.27
CA THR A 9 13.34 -16.21 17.08
C THR A 9 12.07 -15.67 16.43
N LYS A 10 11.28 -14.87 17.16
CA LYS A 10 10.04 -14.25 16.69
C LYS A 10 9.98 -12.79 17.12
N LEU A 11 9.72 -11.90 16.16
CA LEU A 11 9.58 -10.47 16.39
C LEU A 11 8.30 -9.96 15.73
N VAL A 12 7.51 -9.20 16.49
CA VAL A 12 6.35 -8.49 15.97
C VAL A 12 6.56 -7.00 16.21
N ILE A 13 6.64 -6.22 15.14
CA ILE A 13 6.79 -4.77 15.22
C ILE A 13 5.50 -4.12 14.77
N SER A 14 4.69 -3.73 15.75
CA SER A 14 3.51 -2.92 15.52
C SER A 14 3.91 -1.45 15.54
N THR A 15 4.02 -0.84 14.36
CA THR A 15 4.28 0.58 14.25
C THR A 15 2.99 1.39 14.47
N GLY A 16 3.13 2.55 15.11
CA GLY A 16 2.05 3.54 15.19
C GLY A 16 1.68 4.10 13.80
N LYS A 17 0.59 4.87 13.73
CA LYS A 17 0.18 5.55 12.50
C LYS A 17 1.32 6.44 11.99
N ASN A 18 1.63 6.35 10.69
CA ASN A 18 2.65 7.14 10.00
C ASN A 18 4.12 6.84 10.33
N ALA A 19 4.44 5.76 11.06
CA ALA A 19 5.82 5.40 11.40
C ALA A 19 6.21 4.00 10.91
N PRO A 20 6.01 3.64 9.63
CA PRO A 20 6.41 2.33 9.11
C PRO A 20 7.92 2.13 9.23
N ILE A 21 8.33 0.86 9.30
CA ILE A 21 9.74 0.45 9.35
C ILE A 21 10.48 1.01 8.12
N SER A 22 11.65 1.60 8.37
CA SER A 22 12.56 2.08 7.33
C SER A 22 13.63 1.03 6.96
N PRO A 23 14.35 1.19 5.83
CA PRO A 23 15.48 0.33 5.50
C PRO A 23 16.55 0.28 6.61
N SER A 24 16.79 1.40 7.29
CA SER A 24 17.77 1.50 8.37
C SER A 24 17.36 0.69 9.61
N ASP A 25 16.08 0.68 9.95
CA ASP A 25 15.56 -0.13 11.07
C ASP A 25 15.75 -1.63 10.80
N LEU A 26 15.54 -2.06 9.54
CA LEU A 26 15.77 -3.45 9.14
C LEU A 26 17.23 -3.87 9.25
N LYS A 27 18.17 -2.97 8.94
CA LYS A 27 19.61 -3.21 9.12
C LYS A 27 19.92 -3.43 10.61
N VAL A 28 19.38 -2.59 11.49
CA VAL A 28 19.50 -2.78 12.95
C VAL A 28 18.91 -4.12 13.39
N ILE A 29 17.71 -4.48 12.93
CA ILE A 29 17.11 -5.79 13.26
C ILE A 29 18.03 -6.94 12.83
N SER A 30 18.62 -6.86 11.63
CA SER A 30 19.52 -7.90 11.13
C SER A 30 20.79 -8.06 11.97
N GLU A 31 21.32 -6.96 12.51
CA GLU A 31 22.53 -6.95 13.34
C GLU A 31 22.26 -7.52 14.73
N TYR A 32 21.14 -7.15 15.36
CA TYR A 32 20.86 -7.51 16.74
C TYR A 32 20.02 -8.78 16.91
N CYS A 33 19.32 -9.23 15.86
CA CYS A 33 18.44 -10.41 15.88
C CYS A 33 18.83 -11.46 14.81
N PRO A 34 20.07 -12.01 14.85
CA PRO A 34 20.57 -12.90 13.79
C PRO A 34 19.84 -14.25 13.69
N ASN A 35 19.14 -14.68 14.74
CA ASN A 35 18.43 -15.97 14.81
C ASN A 35 16.92 -15.83 14.54
N LEU A 36 16.50 -14.70 13.97
CA LEU A 36 15.09 -14.41 13.72
C LEU A 36 14.52 -15.33 12.64
N ARG A 37 13.46 -16.08 12.97
CA ARG A 37 12.77 -17.03 12.08
C ARG A 37 11.39 -16.55 11.65
N GLU A 38 10.74 -15.76 12.50
CA GLU A 38 9.42 -15.19 12.25
C GLU A 38 9.47 -13.67 12.45
N LEU A 39 9.03 -12.92 11.43
CA LEU A 39 8.96 -11.47 11.49
C LEU A 39 7.55 -11.01 11.07
N GLU A 40 6.95 -10.13 11.86
CA GLU A 40 5.80 -9.34 11.46
C GLU A 40 6.17 -7.85 11.49
N VAL A 41 6.02 -7.18 10.35
CA VAL A 41 6.38 -5.76 10.19
C VAL A 41 5.36 -4.99 9.38
N THR A 42 5.27 -3.70 9.64
CA THR A 42 4.54 -2.75 8.81
C THR A 42 5.51 -1.98 7.93
N LEU A 43 5.34 -2.07 6.62
CA LEU A 43 6.13 -1.35 5.62
C LEU A 43 5.26 -0.32 4.90
N ARG A 44 5.84 0.78 4.43
CA ARG A 44 5.12 1.72 3.57
C ARG A 44 4.99 1.15 2.16
N ARG A 45 3.79 1.22 1.59
CA ARG A 45 3.57 1.03 0.14
C ARG A 45 3.81 2.36 -0.57
N THR A 46 4.74 2.40 -1.51
CA THR A 46 5.10 3.55 -2.35
C THR A 46 5.16 3.16 -3.82
N GLN A 47 4.18 2.36 -4.27
CA GLN A 47 4.06 1.89 -5.66
C GLN A 47 5.27 1.12 -6.19
N GLY A 48 6.13 0.60 -5.31
CA GLY A 48 7.26 -0.25 -5.64
C GLY A 48 8.53 0.54 -5.90
N ASP A 49 8.62 1.76 -5.36
CA ASP A 49 9.83 2.58 -5.49
C ASP A 49 11.07 1.88 -4.90
N SER A 50 12.24 2.46 -5.18
CA SER A 50 13.52 1.89 -4.73
C SER A 50 13.62 1.75 -3.22
N THR A 51 12.94 2.59 -2.43
CA THR A 51 12.99 2.53 -0.96
C THR A 51 12.19 1.35 -0.44
N GLU A 52 10.99 1.13 -0.98
CA GLU A 52 10.16 -0.04 -0.69
C GLU A 52 10.85 -1.35 -1.09
N VAL A 53 11.48 -1.37 -2.28
CA VAL A 53 12.25 -2.51 -2.76
C VAL A 53 13.49 -2.75 -1.89
N GLU A 54 14.19 -1.70 -1.42
CA GLU A 54 15.31 -1.83 -0.48
C GLU A 54 14.86 -2.49 0.84
N CYS A 55 13.66 -2.16 1.34
CA CYS A 55 13.11 -2.83 2.52
C CYS A 55 12.95 -4.34 2.29
N TYR A 56 12.41 -4.76 1.14
CA TYR A 56 12.27 -6.19 0.81
C TYR A 56 13.63 -6.89 0.74
N HIS A 57 14.62 -6.27 0.10
CA HIS A 57 15.98 -6.82 0.06
C HIS A 57 16.62 -6.92 1.45
N ASN A 58 16.48 -5.89 2.29
CA ASN A 58 17.04 -5.89 3.65
C ASN A 58 16.39 -6.97 4.54
N ILE A 59 15.09 -7.25 4.36
CA ILE A 59 14.43 -8.39 5.01
C ILE A 59 15.06 -9.71 4.54
N GLY A 60 15.37 -9.82 3.24
CA GLY A 60 16.11 -10.97 2.69
C GLY A 60 17.46 -11.21 3.38
N GLY A 61 18.11 -10.15 3.87
CA GLY A 61 19.35 -10.24 4.64
C GLY A 61 19.24 -11.01 5.97
N LEU A 62 18.03 -11.29 6.46
CA LEU A 62 17.79 -12.08 7.67
C LEU A 62 17.99 -13.58 7.38
N SER A 63 19.14 -14.10 7.81
CA SER A 63 19.66 -15.42 7.44
C SER A 63 18.78 -16.60 7.87
N GLN A 64 18.09 -16.49 9.01
CA GLN A 64 17.22 -17.56 9.52
C GLN A 64 15.74 -17.32 9.27
N LEU A 65 15.36 -16.22 8.60
CA LEU A 65 13.96 -15.85 8.41
C LEU A 65 13.27 -16.84 7.47
N ARG A 66 12.21 -17.48 7.98
CA ARG A 66 11.42 -18.48 7.27
C ARG A 66 9.98 -18.02 7.05
N ASN A 67 9.36 -17.36 8.04
CA ASN A 67 7.97 -16.93 7.96
C ASN A 67 7.89 -15.42 8.13
N LEU A 68 7.16 -14.76 7.25
CA LEU A 68 7.06 -13.30 7.23
C LEU A 68 5.62 -12.85 7.08
N THR A 69 5.23 -11.88 7.89
CA THR A 69 3.97 -11.15 7.74
C THR A 69 4.28 -9.69 7.46
N ILE A 70 3.87 -9.20 6.29
CA ILE A 70 3.96 -7.79 5.92
C ILE A 70 2.58 -7.15 5.99
N LYS A 71 2.50 -6.06 6.75
CA LYS A 71 1.38 -5.13 6.72
C LYS A 71 1.78 -3.94 5.86
N LEU A 72 1.22 -3.83 4.67
CA LEU A 72 1.45 -2.68 3.80
C LEU A 72 0.61 -1.49 4.28
N ASP A 73 1.28 -0.46 4.79
CA ASP A 73 0.67 0.81 5.20
C ASP A 73 0.41 1.67 3.97
N MET A 74 -0.87 1.81 3.65
CA MET A 74 -1.37 2.62 2.54
C MET A 74 -1.75 4.05 2.97
N THR A 75 -1.36 4.47 4.18
CA THR A 75 -1.64 5.83 4.66
C THR A 75 -0.83 6.83 3.84
N SER A 76 -1.49 7.58 2.96
CA SER A 76 -0.85 8.69 2.25
C SER A 76 -0.69 9.89 3.18
N ILE A 77 0.55 10.17 3.58
CA ILE A 77 0.92 11.30 4.47
C ILE A 77 0.60 12.66 3.83
N LYS A 78 0.59 12.73 2.49
CA LYS A 78 0.15 13.93 1.75
C LYS A 78 -1.26 14.38 2.17
N LEU A 79 -2.10 13.43 2.59
CA LEU A 79 -3.48 13.66 3.06
C LEU A 79 -3.61 13.91 4.56
N CYS A 80 -2.51 13.88 5.32
CA CYS A 80 -2.52 14.14 6.76
C CYS A 80 -1.88 15.48 7.14
N SER A 81 -1.10 16.09 6.23
CA SER A 81 -0.41 17.35 6.48
C SER A 81 -1.32 18.54 6.18
N SER A 82 -1.93 19.04 7.25
CA SER A 82 -2.69 20.28 7.30
C SER A 82 -1.78 21.51 7.28
N ASN A 83 -1.20 21.81 6.13
CA ASN A 83 -0.75 23.18 5.88
C ASN A 83 -1.96 24.01 5.44
N TYR A 84 -2.85 24.30 6.39
CA TYR A 84 -3.75 25.44 6.25
C TYR A 84 -2.84 26.66 6.23
N GLY A 85 -2.74 27.32 5.08
CA GLY A 85 -2.28 28.70 5.02
C GLY A 85 -3.10 29.52 6.03
N GLY A 86 -2.43 30.45 6.71
CA GLY A 86 -3.01 31.31 7.74
C GLY A 86 -4.35 31.92 7.34
N THR A 87 -5.07 32.40 8.34
CA THR A 87 -6.47 32.83 8.38
C THR A 87 -6.96 33.79 7.28
N ASP A 88 -6.08 34.28 6.41
CA ASP A 88 -6.33 35.42 5.52
C ASP A 88 -6.44 35.04 4.03
N ALA A 89 -6.31 33.76 3.67
CA ALA A 89 -6.51 33.33 2.29
C ALA A 89 -8.01 33.39 1.89
N PRO A 90 -8.37 34.00 0.72
CA PRO A 90 -9.75 34.13 0.28
C PRO A 90 -10.43 32.75 0.15
N ALA A 91 -11.73 32.69 0.47
CA ALA A 91 -12.48 31.44 0.62
C ALA A 91 -12.46 30.51 -0.62
N ALA A 92 -12.18 31.04 -1.81
CA ALA A 92 -12.00 30.30 -3.06
C ALA A 92 -10.65 29.54 -3.16
N SER A 93 -9.67 29.85 -2.30
CA SER A 93 -8.32 29.25 -2.29
C SER A 93 -8.10 28.24 -1.15
N LYS A 94 -9.18 27.78 -0.50
CA LYS A 94 -9.13 26.86 0.66
C LYS A 94 -9.23 25.38 0.31
N CYS A 95 -9.00 24.99 -0.95
CA CYS A 95 -8.72 23.59 -1.27
C CYS A 95 -7.31 23.29 -0.75
N VAL A 96 -7.20 22.44 0.28
CA VAL A 96 -5.92 21.84 0.63
C VAL A 96 -5.50 21.00 -0.57
N ILE A 97 -4.59 21.53 -1.38
CA ILE A 97 -3.98 20.76 -2.44
C ILE A 97 -2.70 20.20 -1.83
N THR A 98 -2.57 18.88 -1.80
CA THR A 98 -1.33 18.19 -1.41
C THR A 98 -0.14 18.84 -2.11
N THR A 99 1.09 18.75 -1.61
CA THR A 99 2.24 19.12 -2.45
C THR A 99 2.27 18.18 -3.67
N PRO A 100 2.23 18.71 -4.90
CA PRO A 100 2.20 17.87 -6.08
C PRO A 100 3.49 17.08 -6.17
N ASP A 101 3.37 15.83 -6.57
CA ASP A 101 4.55 15.01 -6.86
C ASP A 101 5.26 15.57 -8.10
N ALA A 102 6.59 15.57 -8.10
CA ALA A 102 7.36 16.04 -9.25
C ALA A 102 7.09 15.20 -10.51
N SER A 103 6.59 13.96 -10.35
CA SER A 103 6.21 13.07 -11.45
C SER A 103 4.83 13.36 -12.06
N PHE A 104 4.04 14.27 -11.49
CA PHE A 104 2.67 14.52 -11.97
C PHE A 104 2.67 15.24 -13.32
N ASN A 105 1.95 14.66 -14.29
CA ASN A 105 1.68 15.32 -15.58
C ASN A 105 0.52 16.33 -15.48
N GLU A 106 0.21 17.00 -16.60
CA GLU A 106 -0.87 18.00 -16.67
C GLU A 106 -2.23 17.49 -16.18
N PHE A 107 -2.56 16.22 -16.45
CA PHE A 107 -3.80 15.61 -15.95
C PHE A 107 -3.74 15.34 -14.45
N ASP A 108 -2.62 14.84 -13.95
CA ASP A 108 -2.41 14.51 -12.55
C ASP A 108 -2.43 15.76 -11.67
N LEU A 109 -2.02 16.92 -12.21
CA LEU A 109 -2.06 18.22 -11.55
C LEU A 109 -3.47 18.81 -11.45
N LYS A 110 -4.42 18.37 -12.28
CA LYS A 110 -5.80 18.88 -12.27
C LYS A 110 -6.56 18.39 -11.03
N PRO A 111 -7.37 19.26 -10.39
CA PRO A 111 -8.27 18.84 -9.31
C PRO A 111 -9.22 17.74 -9.78
N CYS A 112 -9.42 16.74 -8.94
CA CYS A 112 -10.44 15.73 -9.16
C CYS A 112 -11.83 16.38 -9.00
N VAL A 113 -12.65 16.42 -10.04
CA VAL A 113 -13.94 17.12 -9.98
C VAL A 113 -15.03 16.22 -9.38
N ARG A 114 -15.14 16.19 -8.05
CA ARG A 114 -16.31 15.59 -7.37
C ARG A 114 -17.38 16.67 -7.13
N ARG A 115 -18.39 16.74 -7.99
CA ARG A 115 -19.59 17.57 -7.72
C ARG A 115 -20.34 16.95 -6.54
N SER A 116 -20.35 17.60 -5.38
CA SER A 116 -21.21 17.22 -4.25
C SER A 116 -21.96 18.45 -3.77
N LYS A 117 -23.29 18.30 -3.60
CA LYS A 117 -24.17 19.33 -3.03
C LYS A 117 -23.79 19.69 -1.58
N PHE A 118 -23.05 18.81 -0.89
CA PHE A 118 -22.67 18.94 0.51
C PHE A 118 -21.21 19.38 0.74
N THR A 119 -20.39 19.45 -0.32
CA THR A 119 -19.05 20.06 -0.25
C THR A 119 -18.92 21.13 -1.33
N PRO A 120 -19.43 22.36 -1.09
CA PRO A 120 -19.26 23.50 -2.00
C PRO A 120 -17.78 23.84 -2.28
N ARG A 121 -16.86 23.30 -1.48
CA ARG A 121 -15.42 23.57 -1.50
C ARG A 121 -14.59 22.57 -2.33
N GLY A 122 -15.21 21.80 -3.24
CA GLY A 122 -14.49 20.91 -4.16
C GLY A 122 -13.89 19.65 -3.51
N CYS A 123 -13.34 18.76 -4.36
CA CYS A 123 -12.59 17.60 -3.91
C CYS A 123 -11.18 18.05 -3.46
N LEU A 124 -10.66 17.46 -2.38
CA LEU A 124 -9.34 17.81 -1.81
C LEU A 124 -8.20 17.01 -2.44
N TYR A 125 -8.44 16.41 -3.61
CA TYR A 125 -7.51 15.52 -4.30
C TYR A 125 -7.28 16.02 -5.72
N ARG A 126 -6.07 15.89 -6.22
CA ARG A 126 -5.78 15.92 -7.65
C ARG A 126 -5.99 14.53 -8.24
N ASN A 127 -6.08 14.43 -9.57
CA ASN A 127 -6.18 13.14 -10.22
C ASN A 127 -4.96 12.24 -9.94
N GLY A 128 -3.77 12.82 -9.80
CA GLY A 128 -2.56 12.09 -9.42
C GLY A 128 -2.66 11.46 -8.03
N ASP A 129 -3.26 12.16 -7.06
CA ASP A 129 -3.46 11.61 -5.71
C ASP A 129 -4.45 10.42 -5.76
N ILE A 130 -5.52 10.53 -6.56
CA ILE A 130 -6.46 9.41 -6.75
C ILE A 130 -5.75 8.21 -7.38
N ARG A 131 -4.89 8.44 -8.37
CA ARG A 131 -4.11 7.37 -8.98
C ARG A 131 -3.15 6.70 -7.99
N GLU A 132 -2.41 7.48 -7.22
CA GLU A 132 -1.52 6.98 -6.16
C GLU A 132 -2.28 6.09 -5.17
N ILE A 133 -3.47 6.54 -4.72
CA ILE A 133 -4.33 5.77 -3.82
C ILE A 133 -4.73 4.45 -4.48
N LEU A 134 -5.25 4.48 -5.70
CA LEU A 134 -5.71 3.28 -6.42
C LEU A 134 -4.57 2.28 -6.63
N THR A 135 -3.41 2.74 -7.10
CA THR A 135 -2.23 1.90 -7.31
C THR A 135 -1.75 1.25 -6.02
N ASN A 136 -1.65 2.02 -4.93
CA ASN A 136 -1.18 1.48 -3.65
C ASN A 136 -2.14 0.44 -3.04
N HIS A 137 -3.44 0.52 -3.36
CA HIS A 137 -4.43 -0.45 -2.91
C HIS A 137 -4.52 -1.68 -3.81
N ALA A 138 -4.05 -1.62 -5.06
CA ALA A 138 -4.09 -2.73 -6.01
C ALA A 138 -3.02 -3.76 -5.68
N ILE A 139 -3.41 -4.78 -4.94
CA ILE A 139 -2.53 -5.87 -4.52
C ILE A 139 -3.17 -7.19 -4.95
N ASP A 140 -2.56 -7.83 -5.94
CA ASP A 140 -2.95 -9.16 -6.42
C ASP A 140 -1.87 -10.22 -6.10
N GLY A 141 -2.12 -11.45 -6.51
CA GLY A 141 -1.22 -12.57 -6.25
C GLY A 141 0.12 -12.45 -6.98
N ASN A 142 0.17 -11.78 -8.13
CA ASN A 142 1.42 -11.59 -8.86
C ASN A 142 2.36 -10.65 -8.10
N LEU A 143 1.84 -9.53 -7.56
CA LEU A 143 2.66 -8.66 -6.70
C LEU A 143 3.08 -9.37 -5.42
N ALA A 144 2.20 -10.17 -4.81
CA ALA A 144 2.57 -10.94 -3.63
C ALA A 144 3.73 -11.91 -3.92
N GLU A 145 3.69 -12.60 -5.06
CA GLU A 145 4.76 -13.48 -5.53
C GLU A 145 6.03 -12.71 -5.87
N GLU A 146 5.91 -11.54 -6.49
CA GLU A 146 7.04 -10.67 -6.83
C GLU A 146 7.75 -10.18 -5.56
N ILE A 147 7.01 -9.71 -4.54
CA ILE A 147 7.57 -9.33 -3.23
C ILE A 147 8.28 -10.52 -2.60
N PHE A 148 7.68 -11.72 -2.62
CA PHE A 148 8.32 -12.93 -2.11
C PHE A 148 9.66 -13.20 -2.81
N LYS A 149 9.68 -13.11 -4.15
CA LYS A 149 10.89 -13.31 -4.96
C LYS A 149 11.96 -12.27 -4.67
N THR A 150 11.58 -11.00 -4.53
CA THR A 150 12.51 -9.91 -4.18
C THR A 150 13.17 -10.15 -2.82
N ILE A 151 12.39 -10.54 -1.80
CA ILE A 151 12.92 -10.88 -0.47
C ILE A 151 13.83 -12.09 -0.55
N GLN A 152 13.43 -13.14 -1.28
CA GLN A 152 14.25 -14.32 -1.47
C GLN A 152 15.55 -14.00 -2.23
N GLY A 153 15.53 -13.07 -3.20
CA GLY A 153 16.71 -12.61 -3.92
C GLY A 153 17.68 -11.82 -3.03
N GLY A 154 17.21 -11.21 -1.94
CA GLY A 154 18.05 -10.58 -0.93
C GLY A 154 18.77 -11.56 0.01
N LYS A 155 18.41 -12.85 0.01
CA LYS A 155 19.04 -13.86 0.87
C LYS A 155 20.45 -14.20 0.40
N ARG A 156 21.37 -14.32 1.36
CA ARG A 156 22.75 -14.76 1.09
C ARG A 156 22.77 -16.27 0.77
N PRO A 157 23.71 -16.73 -0.08
CA PRO A 157 23.92 -18.17 -0.30
C PRO A 157 24.15 -18.92 1.03
N GLY A 158 23.56 -20.11 1.16
CA GLY A 158 23.68 -20.94 2.37
C GLY A 158 22.78 -20.52 3.54
N THR A 159 21.90 -19.53 3.35
CA THR A 159 20.88 -19.16 4.35
C THR A 159 19.57 -19.92 4.15
N GLU A 160 18.74 -19.92 5.18
CA GLU A 160 17.46 -20.61 5.17
C GLU A 160 16.51 -19.95 4.16
N PRO A 161 15.88 -20.70 3.24
CA PRO A 161 14.95 -20.13 2.28
C PRO A 161 13.67 -19.66 2.97
N LEU A 162 13.08 -18.57 2.45
CA LEU A 162 11.79 -18.09 2.92
C LEU A 162 10.74 -19.16 2.61
N GLN A 163 9.94 -19.53 3.60
CA GLN A 163 8.92 -20.58 3.51
C GLN A 163 7.53 -19.99 3.26
N SER A 164 7.19 -18.89 3.92
CA SER A 164 5.89 -18.25 3.75
C SER A 164 5.96 -16.73 3.87
N LEU A 165 5.06 -16.08 3.13
CA LEU A 165 4.80 -14.65 3.19
C LEU A 165 3.29 -14.40 3.25
N ASP A 166 2.84 -13.78 4.33
CA ASP A 166 1.49 -13.23 4.45
C ASP A 166 1.53 -11.73 4.20
N ILE A 167 0.79 -11.26 3.21
CA ILE A 167 0.60 -9.83 2.92
C ILE A 167 -0.81 -9.42 3.31
N SER A 168 -0.88 -8.35 4.08
CA SER A 168 -2.14 -7.69 4.41
C SER A 168 -1.98 -6.17 4.31
N CYS A 169 -3.11 -5.47 4.30
CA CYS A 169 -3.15 -4.03 4.08
C CYS A 169 -3.64 -3.32 5.34
N VAL A 170 -2.93 -2.27 5.75
CA VAL A 170 -3.31 -1.42 6.89
C VAL A 170 -3.27 0.06 6.50
N GLY A 171 -3.67 0.91 7.44
CA GLY A 171 -3.73 2.34 7.22
C GLY A 171 -5.11 2.80 6.75
N THR A 172 -5.26 4.13 6.69
CA THR A 172 -6.52 4.75 6.28
C THR A 172 -6.23 5.86 5.29
N VAL A 173 -6.99 5.88 4.19
CA VAL A 173 -7.03 7.04 3.30
C VAL A 173 -8.05 8.03 3.86
N GLY A 174 -7.57 9.14 4.45
CA GLY A 174 -8.44 10.20 4.91
C GLY A 174 -7.75 11.36 5.62
N LEU A 175 -8.28 12.56 5.44
CA LEU A 175 -7.90 13.76 6.19
C LEU A 175 -8.51 13.71 7.61
N LYS A 176 -7.69 13.92 8.64
CA LYS A 176 -8.21 14.28 9.97
C LYS A 176 -8.84 15.67 9.87
N LYS A 177 -10.10 15.83 10.31
CA LYS A 177 -10.60 17.17 10.66
C LYS A 177 -9.93 17.59 11.97
N HIS A 178 -9.39 18.80 12.03
CA HIS A 178 -8.72 19.32 13.22
C HIS A 178 -9.64 19.60 14.41
N HIS A 179 -10.98 19.52 14.25
CA HIS A 179 -11.93 19.91 15.30
C HIS A 179 -13.09 18.95 15.50
N THR A 180 -13.14 17.81 14.81
CA THR A 180 -14.12 16.76 15.11
C THR A 180 -13.47 15.39 14.93
N SER A 181 -13.88 14.43 15.75
CA SER A 181 -13.48 13.01 15.69
C SER A 181 -13.87 12.29 14.39
N SER A 182 -14.26 13.01 13.34
CA SER A 182 -14.66 12.46 12.04
C SER A 182 -13.50 12.50 11.03
N ILE A 183 -12.99 11.31 10.69
CA ILE A 183 -12.05 11.09 9.59
C ILE A 183 -12.84 11.19 8.27
N TRP A 184 -12.42 12.05 7.34
CA TRP A 184 -12.95 12.01 5.97
C TRP A 184 -12.46 10.73 5.30
N ARG A 185 -13.28 9.68 5.26
CA ARG A 185 -12.96 8.45 4.53
C ARG A 185 -12.98 8.72 3.03
N PHE A 186 -12.04 8.11 2.30
CA PHE A 186 -12.07 8.09 0.83
C PHE A 186 -13.47 7.65 0.35
N PRO A 187 -14.15 8.43 -0.51
CA PRO A 187 -15.45 8.04 -1.07
C PRO A 187 -15.25 6.80 -1.95
N HIS A 188 -16.20 5.87 -1.95
CA HIS A 188 -16.08 4.57 -2.62
C HIS A 188 -15.07 3.61 -1.97
N GLN A 189 -15.21 3.38 -0.65
CA GLN A 189 -14.42 2.38 0.08
C GLN A 189 -14.57 0.97 -0.50
N GLU A 190 -15.68 0.68 -1.15
CA GLU A 190 -15.93 -0.56 -1.88
C GLU A 190 -14.92 -0.78 -3.01
N VAL A 191 -14.49 0.28 -3.71
CA VAL A 191 -13.48 0.20 -4.78
C VAL A 191 -12.12 -0.16 -4.18
N LEU A 192 -11.70 0.57 -3.14
CA LEU A 192 -10.45 0.25 -2.43
C LEU A 192 -10.48 -1.14 -1.79
N SER A 193 -11.65 -1.60 -1.35
CA SER A 193 -11.82 -2.94 -0.79
C SER A 193 -11.75 -4.04 -1.83
N ALA A 194 -12.07 -3.75 -3.09
CA ALA A 194 -11.94 -4.71 -4.18
C ALA A 194 -10.50 -4.83 -4.69
N LEU A 195 -9.75 -3.73 -4.64
CA LEU A 195 -8.33 -3.66 -5.02
C LEU A 195 -7.42 -4.30 -3.96
N LYS A 196 -7.75 -4.15 -2.67
CA LYS A 196 -6.94 -4.68 -1.56
C LYS A 196 -7.36 -6.11 -1.22
N ARG A 197 -6.48 -7.07 -1.47
CA ARG A 197 -6.69 -8.48 -1.11
C ARG A 197 -5.53 -8.94 -0.24
N PRO A 198 -5.79 -9.66 0.86
CA PRO A 198 -4.72 -10.30 1.59
C PRO A 198 -4.30 -11.56 0.84
N TRP A 199 -3.00 -11.80 0.77
CA TRP A 199 -2.41 -12.91 0.02
C TRP A 199 -1.46 -13.68 0.90
N ARG A 200 -1.42 -14.99 0.67
CA ARG A 200 -0.38 -15.87 1.20
C ARG A 200 0.42 -16.44 0.05
N VAL A 201 1.73 -16.38 0.18
CA VAL A 201 2.66 -17.08 -0.72
C VAL A 201 3.36 -18.15 0.11
N THR A 202 3.24 -19.40 -0.30
CA THR A 202 3.86 -20.55 0.36
C THR A 202 4.84 -21.22 -0.59
N ARG A 203 6.04 -21.51 -0.11
CA ARG A 203 7.02 -22.33 -0.84
C ARG A 203 6.61 -23.79 -0.76
N LEU A 204 6.35 -24.42 -1.90
CA LEU A 204 6.10 -25.86 -1.99
C LEU A 204 7.39 -26.64 -2.30
N SER A 205 8.28 -26.05 -3.09
CA SER A 205 9.62 -26.58 -3.40
C SER A 205 10.57 -25.44 -3.77
N GLU A 206 11.82 -25.74 -4.14
CA GLU A 206 12.80 -24.72 -4.53
C GLU A 206 12.32 -23.84 -5.69
N CYS A 207 11.61 -24.43 -6.65
CA CYS A 207 11.16 -23.75 -7.89
C CYS A 207 9.64 -23.53 -7.96
N LYS A 208 8.88 -23.90 -6.92
CA LYS A 208 7.42 -23.82 -6.94
C LYS A 208 6.87 -23.06 -5.74
N LEU A 209 6.07 -22.04 -6.05
CA LEU A 209 5.31 -21.26 -5.10
C LEU A 209 3.82 -21.55 -5.29
N GLU A 210 3.09 -21.51 -4.19
CA GLU A 210 1.63 -21.48 -4.15
C GLU A 210 1.20 -20.09 -3.67
N VAL A 211 0.25 -19.48 -4.39
CA VAL A 211 -0.25 -18.14 -4.11
C VAL A 211 -1.75 -18.24 -3.88
N GLU A 212 -2.17 -17.92 -2.66
CA GLU A 212 -3.55 -18.07 -2.19
C GLU A 212 -4.13 -16.71 -1.76
N ASP A 213 -5.35 -16.40 -2.22
CA ASP A 213 -6.14 -15.30 -1.68
C ASP A 213 -6.81 -15.73 -0.38
N ILE A 214 -6.31 -15.24 0.75
CA ILE A 214 -6.71 -15.68 2.09
C ILE A 214 -7.84 -14.84 2.70
N GLY A 215 -8.44 -13.90 1.96
CA GLY A 215 -9.47 -12.99 2.51
C GLY A 215 -10.56 -12.55 1.53
N SER A 216 -10.52 -13.03 0.29
CA SER A 216 -11.55 -12.87 -0.73
C SER A 216 -12.97 -13.10 -0.21
N SER A 217 -13.17 -14.19 0.55
CA SER A 217 -14.48 -14.61 1.04
C SER A 217 -15.08 -13.65 2.09
N ILE A 218 -14.23 -12.89 2.77
CA ILE A 218 -14.62 -11.92 3.82
C ILE A 218 -14.95 -10.56 3.20
N LEU A 219 -14.18 -10.12 2.19
CA LEU A 219 -14.36 -8.79 1.56
C LEU A 219 -15.50 -8.75 0.54
N VAL A 220 -15.70 -9.82 -0.24
CA VAL A 220 -16.76 -9.90 -1.27
C VAL A 220 -18.16 -9.91 -0.63
N LYS A 221 -18.34 -10.54 0.54
CA LYS A 221 -19.63 -10.60 1.24
C LYS A 221 -20.03 -9.29 1.93
N ALA A 222 -19.07 -8.45 2.30
CA ALA A 222 -19.33 -7.27 3.12
C ALA A 222 -19.67 -6.00 2.31
N ASN A 223 -19.06 -5.81 1.14
CA ASN A 223 -19.18 -4.56 0.36
C ASN A 223 -19.00 -4.77 -1.14
N GLY A 224 -19.48 -5.88 -1.70
CA GLY A 224 -19.31 -6.18 -3.13
C GLY A 224 -19.57 -4.90 -3.95
N PRO A 225 -18.58 -4.41 -4.73
CA PRO A 225 -18.82 -3.36 -5.70
C PRO A 225 -19.74 -4.01 -6.72
N GLY A 226 -21.05 -4.00 -6.44
CA GLY A 226 -22.04 -4.39 -7.42
C GLY A 226 -21.68 -3.67 -8.70
N ASN A 227 -22.05 -4.24 -9.83
CA ASN A 227 -21.79 -3.80 -11.20
C ASN A 227 -22.19 -2.32 -11.53
N ARG A 228 -22.45 -1.51 -10.50
CA ARG A 228 -22.62 -0.08 -10.48
C ARG A 228 -21.49 0.61 -11.26
N PRO A 229 -21.85 1.50 -12.17
CA PRO A 229 -20.90 2.39 -12.83
C PRO A 229 -20.10 3.16 -11.80
N LEU A 230 -18.79 3.28 -12.03
CA LEU A 230 -17.96 4.20 -11.29
C LEU A 230 -18.40 5.63 -11.63
N PRO A 231 -18.36 6.58 -10.69
CA PRO A 231 -18.57 7.97 -11.05
C PRO A 231 -17.40 8.45 -11.93
N ALA A 232 -17.68 9.32 -12.90
CA ALA A 232 -16.68 9.78 -13.87
C ALA A 232 -15.38 10.32 -13.24
N TRP A 233 -15.48 10.97 -12.08
CA TRP A 233 -14.31 11.50 -11.37
C TRP A 233 -13.34 10.41 -10.88
N LEU A 234 -13.83 9.20 -10.64
CA LEU A 234 -13.04 8.04 -10.22
C LEU A 234 -12.70 7.14 -11.41
N GLU A 235 -13.62 7.00 -12.36
CA GLU A 235 -13.41 6.18 -13.54
C GLU A 235 -12.27 6.70 -14.42
N VAL A 236 -12.22 8.01 -14.69
CA VAL A 236 -11.18 8.61 -15.55
C VAL A 236 -9.76 8.34 -15.03
N PRO A 237 -9.41 8.62 -13.76
CA PRO A 237 -8.08 8.28 -13.24
C PRO A 237 -7.84 6.77 -13.17
N LEU A 238 -8.86 5.95 -12.86
CA LEU A 238 -8.74 4.49 -12.84
C LEU A 238 -8.39 3.94 -14.22
N ARG A 239 -9.09 4.37 -15.28
CA ARG A 239 -8.88 3.91 -16.65
C ARG A 239 -7.54 4.36 -17.24
N ARG A 240 -6.92 5.38 -16.66
CA ARG A 240 -5.54 5.77 -16.99
C ARG A 240 -4.48 4.86 -16.35
N ILE A 241 -4.81 4.15 -15.27
CA ILE A 241 -3.95 3.11 -14.71
C ILE A 241 -4.22 1.78 -15.44
N TRP A 242 -5.50 1.42 -15.54
CA TRP A 242 -5.95 0.18 -16.15
C TRP A 242 -6.97 0.46 -17.26
N PRO A 243 -6.49 0.59 -18.52
CA PRO A 243 -7.36 0.66 -19.68
C PRO A 243 -8.30 -0.56 -19.74
N GLN A 244 -9.45 -0.40 -20.40
CA GLN A 244 -10.35 -1.53 -20.65
C GLN A 244 -9.63 -2.61 -21.46
N LYS A 245 -9.70 -3.87 -20.99
CA LYS A 245 -9.16 -5.01 -21.76
C LYS A 245 -10.04 -5.32 -22.97
N GLN A 246 -11.35 -5.14 -22.83
CA GLN A 246 -12.35 -5.37 -23.86
C GLN A 246 -13.43 -4.29 -23.77
N GLU A 247 -14.09 -3.98 -24.89
CA GLU A 247 -15.20 -3.03 -24.89
C GLU A 247 -16.30 -3.50 -23.94
N GLY A 248 -16.70 -2.64 -22.99
CA GLY A 248 -17.69 -2.99 -21.96
C GLY A 248 -17.16 -3.84 -20.80
N SER A 249 -15.85 -4.12 -20.72
CA SER A 249 -15.29 -4.85 -19.57
C SER A 249 -15.44 -4.06 -18.27
N SER A 250 -15.81 -4.79 -17.21
CA SER A 250 -15.86 -4.24 -15.87
C SER A 250 -14.44 -3.93 -15.38
N TRP A 251 -14.27 -2.76 -14.79
CA TRP A 251 -12.99 -2.36 -14.19
C TRP A 251 -12.46 -3.39 -13.17
N LEU A 252 -13.36 -4.17 -12.54
CA LEU A 252 -13.03 -5.26 -11.62
C LEU A 252 -12.23 -6.40 -12.28
N ALA A 253 -12.38 -6.59 -13.57
CA ALA A 253 -11.64 -7.59 -14.35
C ALA A 253 -10.38 -6.99 -15.01
N ASP A 254 -10.28 -5.67 -15.09
CA ASP A 254 -9.22 -4.98 -15.81
C ASP A 254 -8.01 -4.66 -14.92
N TRP A 255 -8.26 -4.36 -13.64
CA TRP A 255 -7.19 -4.02 -12.71
C TRP A 255 -6.25 -5.20 -12.44
N HIS A 256 -5.01 -4.84 -12.13
CA HIS A 256 -3.95 -5.72 -11.64
C HIS A 256 -2.94 -4.85 -10.88
N SER A 257 -2.14 -5.43 -10.00
CA SER A 257 -1.07 -4.66 -9.36
C SER A 257 -0.03 -4.20 -10.38
N LEU A 258 0.57 -3.03 -10.17
CA LEU A 258 1.76 -2.62 -10.91
C LEU A 258 2.99 -3.36 -10.37
N PRO A 259 3.97 -3.70 -11.24
CA PRO A 259 5.19 -4.40 -10.82
C PRO A 259 6.03 -3.53 -9.89
N LEU A 260 6.94 -4.16 -9.15
CA LEU A 260 7.97 -3.42 -8.41
C LEU A 260 8.91 -2.72 -9.39
N CYS A 261 9.48 -1.58 -9.02
CA CYS A 261 10.51 -0.97 -9.84
C CYS A 261 11.70 -1.94 -9.95
N MET A 262 12.10 -2.25 -11.19
CA MET A 262 13.31 -3.03 -11.42
C MET A 262 14.50 -2.26 -10.83
N THR A 263 15.30 -2.97 -10.03
CA THR A 263 16.61 -2.51 -9.56
C THR A 263 17.71 -2.97 -10.51
#